data_AF-A0A2P1PZN2-F1
#
_entry.id   AF-A0A2P1PZN2-F1
#
_cell.length_a   1.000
_cell.length_b   1.000
_cell.length_c   1.000
_cell.angle_alpha   90.00
_cell.angle_beta   90.00
_cell.angle_gamma   90.00
#
_symmetry.space_group_name_H-M   'P 1'
#
loop_
_entity.id
_entity.type
_entity.pdbx_description
1 polymer ?
#
loop_
_entity_poly.entity_id
_entity_poly.type
_entity_poly.pdbx_seq_one_letter_code
_entity_poly.pdbx_strand_id
1 'polypeptide(L)'
;MSESRRTQVRLSEELRDKLDESLKRDGVSPRKASEWLCAQIRDLLATDEALVTVGIGEANMTFPIARNLTIDEETEVLLDKGLRILQGQDPRFVGATSAIVRAAIKRAAARNSSGGAKQG
;
A
#
# COMPACT_ATOMS: atom_id res chain seq x y z
N MET A 1 1.18 8.06 -25.41
CA MET A 1 0.36 7.01 -24.78
C MET A 1 1.10 6.65 -23.51
N SER A 2 0.63 7.09 -22.34
CA SER A 2 1.32 6.82 -21.07
C SER A 2 1.17 5.34 -20.71
N GLU A 3 2.29 4.65 -20.50
CA GLU A 3 2.29 3.22 -20.17
C GLU A 3 2.01 3.04 -18.67
N SER A 4 0.91 2.36 -18.34
CA SER A 4 0.63 1.98 -16.94
C SER A 4 1.49 0.78 -16.56
N ARG A 5 2.25 0.90 -15.46
CA ARG A 5 3.11 -0.19 -14.99
C ARG A 5 2.32 -1.24 -14.23
N ARG A 6 2.49 -2.51 -14.61
CA ARG A 6 1.97 -3.64 -13.82
C ARG A 6 3.01 -4.08 -12.80
N THR A 7 2.61 -4.12 -11.53
CA THR A 7 3.46 -4.57 -10.42
C THR A 7 2.80 -5.74 -9.68
N GLN A 8 3.58 -6.77 -9.40
CA GLN A 8 3.15 -7.86 -8.53
C GLN A 8 3.26 -7.44 -7.07
N VAL A 9 2.15 -7.47 -6.36
CA VAL A 9 2.10 -7.14 -4.93
C VAL A 9 2.04 -8.43 -4.12
N ARG A 10 2.90 -8.49 -3.11
CA ARG A 10 2.97 -9.62 -2.18
C ARG A 10 2.34 -9.25 -0.83
N LEU A 11 1.30 -10.00 -0.46
CA LEU A 11 0.48 -9.77 0.74
C LEU A 11 0.33 -11.09 1.52
N SER A 12 0.35 -11.00 2.86
CA SER A 12 -0.13 -12.09 3.73
C SER A 12 -1.64 -12.29 3.57
N GLU A 13 -2.14 -13.42 4.05
CA GLU A 13 -3.58 -13.69 4.11
C GLU A 13 -4.34 -12.59 4.85
N GLU A 14 -3.89 -12.23 6.06
CA GLU A 14 -4.50 -11.15 6.85
C GLU A 14 -4.57 -9.80 6.10
N LEU A 15 -3.56 -9.46 5.30
CA LEU A 15 -3.58 -8.22 4.52
C LEU A 15 -4.47 -8.31 3.28
N ARG A 16 -4.66 -9.50 2.72
CA ARG A 16 -5.64 -9.73 1.64
C ARG A 16 -7.05 -9.54 2.18
N ASP A 17 -7.34 -10.12 3.34
CA ASP A 17 -8.64 -9.96 3.99
C ASP A 17 -8.93 -8.48 4.28
N LYS A 18 -7.97 -7.76 4.90
CA LYS A 18 -8.09 -6.32 5.14
C LYS A 18 -8.29 -5.49 3.88
N LEU A 19 -7.66 -5.89 2.77
CA LEU A 19 -7.86 -5.25 1.48
C LEU A 19 -9.27 -5.50 0.97
N ASP A 20 -9.73 -6.75 0.94
CA ASP A 20 -11.06 -7.10 0.44
C ASP A 20 -12.17 -6.48 1.29
N GLU A 21 -12.01 -6.45 2.60
CA GLU A 21 -12.89 -5.72 3.52
C GLU A 21 -12.92 -4.22 3.21
N SER A 22 -11.76 -3.60 2.96
CA SER A 22 -11.68 -2.19 2.62
C SER A 22 -12.32 -1.86 1.27
N LEU A 23 -12.12 -2.71 0.27
CA LEU A 23 -12.75 -2.56 -1.05
C LEU A 23 -14.27 -2.70 -0.94
N LYS A 24 -14.76 -3.70 -0.20
CA LYS A 24 -16.20 -3.90 0.03
C LYS A 24 -16.81 -2.70 0.78
N ARG A 25 -16.14 -2.20 1.82
CA ARG A 25 -16.57 -1.03 2.59
C ARG A 25 -16.73 0.20 1.71
N ASP A 26 -15.75 0.47 0.85
CA ASP A 26 -15.74 1.67 0.02
C ASP A 26 -16.58 1.50 -1.27
N GLY A 27 -17.34 0.40 -1.39
CA GLY A 27 -18.17 0.10 -2.56
C GLY A 27 -17.36 -0.12 -3.84
N VAL A 28 -16.08 -0.47 -3.72
CA VAL A 28 -15.14 -0.58 -4.83
C VAL A 28 -15.21 -1.96 -5.44
N SER A 29 -15.63 -2.02 -6.70
CA SER A 29 -15.60 -3.26 -7.47
C SER A 29 -14.16 -3.79 -7.63
N PRO A 30 -13.94 -5.12 -7.76
CA PRO A 30 -12.62 -5.70 -7.98
C PRO A 30 -11.85 -5.11 -9.18
N ARG A 31 -12.57 -4.62 -10.20
CA ARG A 31 -11.98 -3.97 -11.39
C ARG A 31 -11.35 -2.60 -11.08
N LYS A 32 -11.86 -1.92 -10.05
CA LYS A 32 -11.37 -0.62 -9.57
C LYS A 32 -10.42 -0.74 -8.37
N ALA A 33 -10.08 -1.96 -7.95
CA ALA A 33 -9.18 -2.18 -6.83
C ALA A 33 -7.80 -1.55 -7.07
N SER A 34 -7.32 -1.55 -8.32
CA SER A 34 -6.05 -0.90 -8.66
C SER A 34 -6.10 0.61 -8.47
N GLU A 35 -7.14 1.26 -9.00
CA GLU A 35 -7.37 2.70 -8.85
C GLU A 35 -7.50 3.11 -7.38
N TRP A 36 -8.26 2.32 -6.60
CA TRP A 36 -8.41 2.55 -5.16
C TRP A 36 -7.07 2.40 -4.42
N LEU A 37 -6.29 1.36 -4.73
CA LEU A 37 -4.97 1.17 -4.14
C LEU A 37 -4.01 2.31 -4.48
N CYS A 38 -4.01 2.77 -5.73
CA CYS A 38 -3.25 3.96 -6.14
C CYS A 38 -3.62 5.17 -5.28
N ALA A 39 -4.91 5.46 -5.11
CA ALA A 39 -5.36 6.56 -4.25
C ALA A 39 -4.86 6.42 -2.80
N GLN A 40 -4.89 5.20 -2.22
CA GLN A 40 -4.37 4.98 -0.86
C GLN A 40 -2.84 5.12 -0.77
N ILE A 41 -2.09 4.72 -1.81
CA ILE A 41 -0.64 4.91 -1.87
C ILE A 41 -0.31 6.40 -1.91
N ARG A 42 -1.04 7.19 -2.70
CA ARG A 42 -0.86 8.64 -2.75
C ARG A 42 -1.19 9.30 -1.42
N ASP A 43 -2.30 8.93 -0.78
CA ASP A 43 -2.65 9.41 0.57
C ASP A 43 -1.56 9.10 1.61
N LEU A 44 -1.02 7.88 1.57
CA LEU A 44 0.09 7.47 2.42
C LEU A 44 1.31 8.36 2.18
N LEU A 45 1.75 8.52 0.93
CA LEU A 45 2.95 9.29 0.59
C LEU A 45 2.79 10.79 0.83
N ALA A 46 1.56 11.31 0.78
CA ALA A 46 1.25 12.69 1.14
C ALA A 46 1.23 12.91 2.66
N THR A 47 0.87 11.89 3.45
CA THR A 47 0.78 12.04 4.92
C THR A 47 2.04 11.61 5.66
N ASP A 48 2.73 10.59 5.17
CA ASP A 48 3.98 10.06 5.70
C ASP A 48 5.08 10.24 4.64
N GLU A 49 5.43 11.49 4.36
CA GLU A 49 6.42 11.83 3.32
C GLU A 49 7.78 11.19 3.55
N ALA A 50 8.15 10.94 4.81
CA ALA A 50 9.41 10.29 5.20
C ALA A 50 9.31 8.76 5.24
N LEU A 51 8.12 8.19 4.99
CA LEU A 51 7.82 6.77 5.03
C LEU A 51 8.25 6.08 6.33
N VAL A 52 8.15 6.79 7.46
CA VAL A 52 8.63 6.32 8.76
C VAL A 52 7.88 5.05 9.17
N THR A 53 6.61 4.92 8.78
CA THR A 53 5.76 3.78 9.15
C THR A 53 5.86 2.59 8.20
N VAL A 54 6.56 2.73 7.07
CA VAL A 54 6.65 1.68 6.04
C VAL A 54 7.69 0.62 6.43
N GLY A 55 7.31 -0.65 6.35
CA GLY A 55 8.23 -1.78 6.55
C GLY A 55 8.59 -2.09 8.01
N ILE A 56 8.09 -1.33 8.99
CA ILE A 56 8.29 -1.63 10.42
C ILE A 56 7.77 -3.04 10.73
N GLY A 57 8.65 -3.89 11.27
CA GLY A 57 8.34 -5.26 11.68
C GLY A 57 8.28 -6.29 10.54
N GLU A 58 8.58 -5.90 9.29
CA GLU A 58 8.47 -6.78 8.11
C GLU A 58 9.81 -7.34 7.62
N ALA A 59 10.94 -6.97 8.26
CA ALA A 59 12.31 -7.13 7.76
C ALA A 59 12.75 -8.58 7.42
N ASN A 60 11.95 -9.61 7.73
CA ASN A 60 12.24 -11.01 7.37
C ASN A 60 11.01 -11.78 6.86
N MET A 61 9.90 -11.08 6.53
CA MET A 61 8.67 -11.74 6.14
C MET A 61 8.64 -12.04 4.64
N THR A 62 8.41 -13.31 4.29
CA THR A 62 8.16 -13.72 2.90
C THR A 62 6.66 -13.78 2.65
N PHE A 63 6.19 -12.99 1.69
CA PHE A 63 4.77 -12.95 1.33
C PHE A 63 4.53 -13.58 -0.05
N PRO A 64 3.45 -14.37 -0.21
CA PRO A 64 3.04 -14.88 -1.51
C PRO A 64 2.50 -13.74 -2.40
N ILE A 65 2.67 -13.89 -3.72
CA ILE A 65 2.05 -12.98 -4.69
C ILE A 65 0.54 -13.06 -4.52
N ALA A 66 -0.09 -11.90 -4.29
CA ALA A 66 -1.51 -11.80 -4.02
C ALA A 66 -2.26 -11.25 -5.23
N ARG A 67 -1.70 -10.22 -5.87
CA ARG A 67 -2.39 -9.52 -6.95
C ARG A 67 -1.41 -8.85 -7.90
N ASN A 68 -1.83 -8.73 -9.16
CA ASN A 68 -1.24 -7.78 -10.10
C ASN A 68 -1.94 -6.45 -9.92
N LEU A 69 -1.19 -5.41 -9.59
CA LEU A 69 -1.64 -4.04 -9.44
C LEU A 69 -1.23 -3.26 -10.68
N THR A 70 -2.17 -2.55 -11.29
CA THR A 70 -1.85 -1.55 -12.32
C THR A 70 -1.63 -0.22 -11.62
N ILE A 71 -0.42 0.31 -11.73
CA ILE A 71 -0.02 1.61 -11.20
C ILE A 71 -0.13 2.63 -12.33
N ASP A 72 -0.83 3.72 -12.07
CA ASP A 72 -0.87 4.87 -12.97
C ASP A 72 0.38 5.75 -12.81
N GLU A 73 0.62 6.62 -13.80
CA GLU A 73 1.82 7.44 -13.91
C GLU A 73 2.04 8.37 -12.70
N GLU A 74 0.97 8.99 -12.18
CA GLU A 74 1.07 9.89 -11.02
C GLU A 74 1.51 9.11 -9.77
N THR A 75 0.92 7.94 -9.55
CA THR A 75 1.31 7.04 -8.46
C THR A 75 2.72 6.49 -8.66
N GLU A 76 3.14 6.24 -9.90
CA GLU A 76 4.49 5.75 -10.21
C GLU A 76 5.57 6.76 -9.83
N VAL A 77 5.39 8.04 -10.18
CA VAL A 77 6.33 9.11 -9.81
C VAL A 77 6.47 9.21 -8.28
N LEU A 78 5.35 9.11 -7.56
CA LEU A 78 5.35 9.13 -6.10
C LEU A 78 6.00 7.88 -5.51
N LEU A 79 5.75 6.71 -6.08
CA LEU A 79 6.40 5.46 -5.69
C LEU A 79 7.91 5.54 -5.88
N ASP A 80 8.40 6.06 -7.02
CA ASP A 80 9.84 6.23 -7.25
C ASP A 80 10.48 7.16 -6.24
N LYS A 81 9.80 8.25 -5.85
CA LYS A 81 10.24 9.11 -4.74
C LYS A 81 10.32 8.32 -3.44
N GLY A 82 9.28 7.56 -3.11
CA GLY A 82 9.23 6.73 -1.90
C GLY A 82 10.31 5.64 -1.87
N LEU A 83 10.58 5.00 -3.01
CA LEU A 83 11.64 4.00 -3.17
C LEU A 83 13.01 4.60 -2.87
N ARG A 84 13.31 5.80 -3.39
CA ARG A 84 14.58 6.49 -3.10
C ARG A 84 14.74 6.83 -1.63
N ILE A 85 13.65 7.23 -0.96
CA ILE A 85 13.66 7.52 0.48
C ILE A 85 13.98 6.25 1.27
N LEU A 86 13.27 5.15 1.00
CA LEU A 86 13.51 3.87 1.68
C LEU A 86 14.91 3.32 1.43
N GLN A 87 15.40 3.41 0.19
CA GLN A 87 16.77 3.02 -0.14
C GLN A 87 17.83 3.91 0.53
N GLY A 88 17.52 5.19 0.75
CA GLY A 88 18.38 6.10 1.53
C GLY A 88 18.43 5.73 3.02
N GLN A 89 17.36 5.16 3.57
CA GLN A 89 17.29 4.68 4.95
C GLN A 89 17.96 3.30 5.12
N ASP A 90 17.65 2.37 4.22
CA ASP A 90 18.25 1.03 4.16
C ASP A 90 18.44 0.60 2.69
N PRO A 91 19.68 0.64 2.17
CA PRO A 91 19.99 0.21 0.80
C PRO A 91 19.66 -1.26 0.51
N ARG A 92 19.52 -2.09 1.54
CA ARG A 92 19.21 -3.52 1.43
C ARG A 92 17.72 -3.79 1.51
N PHE A 93 16.88 -2.75 1.55
CA PHE A 93 15.44 -2.91 1.67
C PHE A 93 14.81 -3.46 0.38
N VAL A 94 14.80 -4.80 0.26
CA VAL A 94 14.21 -5.52 -0.88
C VAL A 94 12.69 -5.51 -0.77
N GLY A 95 12.01 -5.29 -1.91
CA GLY A 95 10.55 -5.33 -1.96
C GLY A 95 9.87 -4.06 -1.42
N ALA A 96 10.58 -2.93 -1.43
CA ALA A 96 10.10 -1.63 -0.99
C ALA A 96 8.73 -1.23 -1.58
N THR A 97 8.48 -1.51 -2.86
CA THR A 97 7.16 -1.27 -3.47
C THR A 97 6.06 -2.06 -2.77
N SER A 98 6.29 -3.35 -2.48
CA SER A 98 5.31 -4.15 -1.76
C SER A 98 5.13 -3.65 -0.32
N ALA A 99 6.18 -3.18 0.34
CA ALA A 99 6.09 -2.60 1.67
C ALA A 99 5.22 -1.33 1.69
N ILE A 100 5.40 -0.42 0.72
CA ILE A 100 4.56 0.78 0.57
C ILE A 100 3.10 0.39 0.35
N VAL A 101 2.82 -0.57 -0.55
CA VAL A 101 1.45 -1.05 -0.80
C VAL A 101 0.83 -1.66 0.46
N ARG A 102 1.58 -2.49 1.20
CA ARG A 102 1.11 -3.06 2.47
C ARG A 102 0.83 -1.98 3.50
N ALA A 103 1.69 -0.98 3.63
CA ALA A 103 1.48 0.16 4.53
C ALA A 103 0.22 0.94 4.16
N ALA A 104 -0.02 1.17 2.86
CA ALA A 104 -1.24 1.83 2.38
C ALA A 104 -2.50 1.03 2.74
N ILE A 105 -2.48 -0.30 2.57
CA ILE A 105 -3.59 -1.19 2.98
C ILE A 105 -3.80 -1.13 4.50
N LYS A 106 -2.73 -1.27 5.29
CA LYS A 106 -2.80 -1.20 6.76
C LYS A 106 -3.40 0.13 7.23
N ARG A 107 -2.96 1.24 6.64
CA ARG A 107 -3.46 2.58 6.94
C ARG A 107 -4.95 2.70 6.59
N ALA A 108 -5.34 2.28 5.39
CA ALA A 108 -6.75 2.29 4.96
C ALA A 108 -7.64 1.45 5.88
N ALA A 109 -7.15 0.30 6.37
CA ALA A 109 -7.87 -0.51 7.34
C ALA A 109 -7.94 0.15 8.74
N ALA A 110 -6.82 0.73 9.21
CA ALA A 110 -6.70 1.35 10.53
C ALA A 110 -7.53 2.62 10.73
N ARG A 111 -7.84 3.37 9.65
CA ARG A 111 -8.75 4.53 9.70
C ARG A 111 -10.12 4.20 10.32
N ASN A 112 -10.50 2.91 10.39
CA ASN A 112 -11.73 2.46 11.05
C ASN A 112 -11.53 1.96 12.48
N SER A 113 -10.37 1.41 12.85
CA SER A 113 -10.10 0.96 14.22
C SER A 113 -10.18 2.11 15.23
N SER A 114 -9.81 3.31 14.80
CA SER A 114 -9.84 4.53 15.62
C SER A 114 -11.22 5.22 15.68
N GLY A 115 -12.20 4.73 14.91
CA GLY A 115 -13.58 5.22 14.92
C GLY A 115 -14.51 4.50 15.91
N GLY A 116 -14.01 3.45 16.60
CA GLY A 116 -14.78 2.62 17.53
C GLY A 116 -14.66 2.99 19.02
N ALA A 117 -13.92 4.03 19.39
CA ALA A 117 -13.74 4.45 20.78
C ALA A 117 -14.54 5.71 21.14
N LYS A 118 -15.86 5.70 20.88
CA LYS A 118 -16.83 6.54 21.59
C LYS A 118 -18.16 5.79 21.72
N GLN A 119 -18.34 5.11 22.84
CA GLN A 119 -19.59 5.02 23.58
C GLN A 119 -19.33 4.36 24.94
N GLY A 120 -19.31 5.20 25.96
CA GLY A 120 -19.18 4.91 27.38
C GLY A 120 -19.34 6.22 28.13
#